data_AF-A0A2K6UV15-F1
#
_entry.id   AF-A0A2K6UV15-F1
#
_cell.length_a   1.000
_cell.length_b   1.000
_cell.length_c   1.000
_cell.angle_alpha   90.00
_cell.angle_beta   90.00
_cell.angle_gamma   90.00
#
_symmetry.space_group_name_H-M   'P 1'
#
loop_
_entity.id
_entity.type
_entity.pdbx_description
1 polymer ?
#
loop_
_entity_poly.entity_id
_entity_poly.type
_entity_poly.pdbx_seq_one_letter_code
_entity_poly.pdbx_strand_id
1 'polypeptide(L)'
;MGSGPRGALSLLLLLLAPPSRPAAGCPAPCSCAGTLVDCGRRGLTWASLPTAFPVDTTELVLTGNNLTALPPGLLDALPALRAAHLGANPWRCDCHLVPLRAWLAG
;
A
#
# COMPACT_ATOMS: atom_id res chain seq x y z
N MET A 1 45.78 30.98 10.04
CA MET A 1 44.40 31.49 9.85
C MET A 1 44.02 31.17 8.41
N GLY A 2 43.02 30.39 8.02
CA GLY A 2 42.06 29.57 8.73
C GLY A 2 41.59 28.47 7.75
N SER A 3 41.23 27.35 8.36
CA SER A 3 40.65 26.11 7.84
C SER A 3 39.50 26.24 6.83
N GLY A 4 39.59 25.44 5.75
CA GLY A 4 38.62 24.40 5.41
C GLY A 4 37.42 24.80 4.51
N PRO A 5 37.33 24.31 3.26
CA PRO A 5 36.09 24.35 2.51
C PRO A 5 35.07 23.40 3.15
N ARG A 6 33.98 24.00 3.66
CA ARG A 6 32.80 23.31 4.19
C ARG A 6 31.95 22.83 3.01
N GLY A 7 31.58 21.54 3.01
CA GLY A 7 30.36 21.10 2.32
C GLY A 7 30.43 20.02 1.25
N ALA A 8 31.48 19.18 1.18
CA ALA A 8 31.54 18.07 0.21
C ALA A 8 31.15 16.68 0.78
N LEU A 9 30.74 16.59 2.05
CA LEU A 9 30.49 15.31 2.73
C LEU A 9 29.06 14.75 2.60
N SER A 10 28.14 15.45 1.94
CA SER A 10 26.72 15.05 1.93
C SER A 10 26.32 14.09 0.81
N LEU A 11 27.19 13.81 -0.17
CA LEU A 11 26.86 12.95 -1.32
C LEU A 11 27.25 11.47 -1.13
N LEU A 12 28.11 11.17 -0.14
CA LEU A 12 28.61 9.81 0.09
C LEU A 12 27.61 8.92 0.85
N LEU A 13 26.61 9.49 1.53
CA LEU A 13 25.59 8.72 2.26
C LEU A 13 24.55 8.04 1.36
N LEU A 14 24.37 8.51 0.12
CA LEU A 14 23.43 7.90 -0.85
C LEU A 14 23.95 6.60 -1.47
N LEU A 15 25.26 6.33 -1.35
CA LEU A 15 25.91 5.12 -1.87
C LEU A 15 25.88 3.92 -0.91
N LEU A 16 25.44 4.14 0.34
CA LEU A 16 25.35 3.12 1.40
C LEU A 16 23.91 2.63 1.64
N ALA A 17 22.92 3.18 0.94
CA ALA A 17 21.56 2.66 1.02
C ALA A 17 21.52 1.31 0.30
N PRO A 18 21.22 0.18 1.01
CA PRO A 18 21.03 -1.09 0.34
C PRO A 18 19.93 -0.94 -0.70
N PRO A 19 20.02 -1.59 -1.88
CA PRO A 19 18.92 -1.60 -2.83
C PRO A 19 17.71 -2.11 -2.08
N SER A 20 16.65 -1.30 -2.02
CA SER A 20 15.35 -1.72 -1.51
C SER A 20 14.93 -2.91 -2.36
N ARG A 21 15.20 -4.13 -1.86
CA ARG A 21 14.69 -5.34 -2.50
C ARG A 21 13.20 -5.12 -2.59
N PRO A 22 12.59 -5.15 -3.80
CA PRO A 22 11.15 -5.27 -3.86
C PRO A 22 10.83 -6.47 -2.97
N ALA A 23 10.03 -6.26 -1.92
CA ALA A 23 9.52 -7.37 -1.15
C ALA A 23 8.96 -8.34 -2.20
N ALA A 24 9.52 -9.54 -2.30
CA ALA A 24 9.11 -10.48 -3.34
C ALA A 24 7.59 -10.67 -3.17
N GLY A 25 6.80 -10.17 -4.13
CA GLY A 25 5.33 -10.14 -4.01
C GLY A 25 4.69 -8.77 -3.69
N CYS A 26 5.45 -7.67 -3.61
CA CYS A 26 4.85 -6.34 -3.57
C CYS A 26 4.15 -6.06 -4.92
N PRO A 27 2.84 -5.75 -4.94
CA PRO A 27 2.14 -5.52 -6.19
C PRO A 27 2.73 -4.34 -6.96
N ALA A 28 2.81 -4.45 -8.29
CA ALA A 28 3.42 -3.45 -9.17
C ALA A 28 2.90 -2.00 -8.98
N PRO A 29 1.59 -1.74 -8.77
CA PRO A 29 1.16 -0.37 -8.54
C PRO A 29 1.56 0.14 -7.15
N CYS A 30 1.95 -0.70 -6.20
CA CYS A 30 2.09 -0.36 -4.78
C CYS A 30 3.54 -0.15 -4.33
N SER A 31 3.70 0.38 -3.13
CA SER A 31 4.99 0.51 -2.45
C SER A 31 4.89 -0.19 -1.10
N CYS A 32 5.85 -1.05 -0.79
CA CYS A 32 5.82 -1.87 0.42
C CYS A 32 7.00 -1.54 1.34
N ALA A 33 6.75 -1.50 2.65
CA ALA A 33 7.76 -1.27 3.68
C ALA A 33 7.46 -2.13 4.91
N GLY A 34 8.25 -3.17 5.16
CA GLY A 34 7.89 -4.19 6.14
C GLY A 34 6.58 -4.87 5.73
N THR A 35 5.60 -4.86 6.62
CA THR A 35 4.24 -5.42 6.42
C THR A 35 3.19 -4.38 6.00
N LEU A 36 3.61 -3.13 5.75
CA LEU A 36 2.78 -2.09 5.15
C LEU A 36 2.78 -2.24 3.63
N VAL A 37 1.59 -2.25 3.04
CA VAL A 37 1.39 -2.17 1.59
C VAL A 37 0.62 -0.90 1.26
N ASP A 38 1.33 0.08 0.68
CA ASP A 38 0.74 1.34 0.25
C ASP A 38 0.38 1.29 -1.24
N CYS A 39 -0.92 1.30 -1.52
CA CYS A 39 -1.53 1.40 -2.84
C CYS A 39 -2.44 2.64 -2.95
N GLY A 40 -2.29 3.66 -2.10
CA GLY A 40 -3.09 4.88 -2.12
C GLY A 40 -2.80 5.79 -3.33
N ARG A 41 -3.76 6.63 -3.72
CA ARG A 41 -3.63 7.68 -4.75
C ARG A 41 -3.03 7.22 -6.07
N ARG A 42 -3.40 6.02 -6.53
CA ARG A 42 -2.91 5.40 -7.77
C ARG A 42 -3.98 5.29 -8.86
N GLY A 43 -5.17 5.83 -8.62
CA GLY A 43 -6.28 5.75 -9.57
C GLY A 43 -6.82 4.33 -9.75
N LEU A 44 -6.62 3.45 -8.76
CA LEU A 44 -7.03 2.06 -8.86
C LEU A 44 -8.56 1.96 -8.97
N THR A 45 -9.00 1.09 -9.87
CA THR A 45 -10.40 0.66 -10.02
C THR A 45 -10.49 -0.81 -9.62
N TRP A 46 -11.72 -1.35 -9.57
CA TRP A 46 -11.92 -2.79 -9.38
C TRP A 46 -11.07 -3.65 -10.35
N ALA A 47 -11.03 -3.26 -11.63
CA ALA A 47 -10.36 -4.02 -12.68
C ALA A 47 -8.83 -3.96 -12.62
N SER A 48 -8.27 -2.89 -12.04
CA SER A 48 -6.82 -2.68 -11.95
C SER A 48 -6.26 -2.97 -10.56
N LEU A 49 -7.10 -3.35 -9.61
CA LEU A 49 -6.69 -3.69 -8.25
C LEU A 49 -5.92 -5.03 -8.28
N PRO A 50 -4.74 -5.13 -7.64
CA PRO A 50 -4.03 -6.39 -7.53
C PRO A 50 -4.89 -7.47 -6.88
N THR A 51 -4.88 -8.68 -7.45
CA THR A 51 -5.65 -9.82 -6.94
C THR A 51 -4.94 -10.55 -5.79
N ALA A 52 -3.65 -10.26 -5.58
CA ALA A 52 -2.84 -10.84 -4.52
C ALA A 52 -1.99 -9.76 -3.85
N PHE A 53 -1.90 -9.84 -2.52
CA PHE A 53 -1.02 -9.04 -1.68
C PHE A 53 -0.15 -9.98 -0.84
N PRO A 54 1.00 -9.52 -0.31
CA PRO A 54 1.79 -10.30 0.63
C PRO A 54 0.93 -10.79 1.81
N VAL A 55 0.97 -12.09 2.12
CA VAL A 55 0.11 -12.70 3.15
C VAL A 55 0.40 -12.20 4.57
N ASP A 56 1.58 -11.62 4.79
CA ASP A 56 2.03 -10.99 6.03
C ASP A 56 1.63 -9.51 6.13
N THR A 57 0.85 -8.98 5.18
CA THR A 57 0.36 -7.58 5.21
C THR A 57 -0.44 -7.32 6.48
N THR A 58 0.00 -6.36 7.29
CA THR A 58 -0.70 -5.92 8.50
C THR A 58 -1.48 -4.63 8.29
N GLU A 59 -1.04 -3.81 7.33
CA GLU A 59 -1.65 -2.53 6.99
C GLU A 59 -1.73 -2.38 5.47
N LEU A 60 -2.93 -2.11 4.96
CA LEU A 60 -3.19 -1.92 3.54
C LEU A 60 -3.76 -0.52 3.29
N VAL A 61 -3.07 0.29 2.49
CA VAL A 61 -3.53 1.63 2.12
C VAL A 61 -4.13 1.60 0.71
N LEU A 62 -5.42 1.87 0.60
CA LEU A 62 -6.13 2.05 -0.68
C LEU A 62 -6.79 3.42 -0.79
N THR A 63 -6.40 4.36 0.07
CA THR A 63 -7.01 5.69 0.19
C THR A 63 -6.81 6.51 -1.08
N GLY A 64 -7.85 7.24 -1.52
CA GLY A 64 -7.72 8.16 -2.65
C GLY A 64 -7.65 7.48 -4.01
N ASN A 65 -8.30 6.32 -4.18
CA ASN A 65 -8.42 5.63 -5.45
C ASN A 65 -9.82 5.83 -6.07
N ASN A 66 -10.12 5.10 -7.14
CA ASN A 66 -11.40 5.14 -7.84
C ASN A 66 -12.17 3.82 -7.63
N LEU A 67 -12.11 3.28 -6.41
CA LEU A 67 -12.78 2.03 -6.06
C LEU A 67 -14.25 2.30 -5.71
N THR A 68 -15.15 1.57 -6.37
CA THR A 68 -16.58 1.60 -6.06
C THR A 68 -17.00 0.43 -5.16
N ALA A 69 -16.22 -0.65 -5.15
CA ALA A 69 -16.35 -1.83 -4.30
C ALA A 69 -15.01 -2.57 -4.27
N LEU A 70 -14.87 -3.59 -3.42
CA LEU A 70 -13.69 -4.48 -3.38
C LEU A 70 -14.07 -5.90 -3.84
N PRO A 71 -13.18 -6.60 -4.57
CA PRO A 71 -13.35 -8.02 -4.86
C PRO A 71 -13.68 -8.84 -3.61
N PRO A 72 -14.65 -9.76 -3.68
CA PRO A 72 -14.95 -10.63 -2.55
C PRO A 72 -13.70 -11.42 -2.14
N GLY A 73 -13.48 -11.59 -0.84
CA GLY A 73 -12.35 -12.36 -0.32
C GLY A 73 -10.99 -11.64 -0.37
N LEU A 74 -10.89 -10.43 -0.95
CA LEU A 74 -9.62 -9.70 -1.04
C LEU A 74 -8.99 -9.48 0.35
N LEU A 75 -9.79 -8.98 1.29
CA LEU A 75 -9.34 -8.68 2.65
C LEU A 75 -9.26 -9.97 3.49
N ASP A 76 -10.15 -10.93 3.26
CA ASP A 76 -10.15 -12.22 3.97
C ASP A 76 -8.92 -13.08 3.64
N ALA A 77 -8.33 -12.88 2.45
CA ALA A 77 -7.07 -13.51 2.04
C ALA A 77 -5.83 -12.98 2.80
N LEU A 78 -5.99 -11.96 3.65
CA LEU A 78 -4.92 -11.33 4.42
C LEU A 78 -5.11 -11.60 5.92
N PRO A 79 -4.69 -12.78 6.42
CA PRO A 79 -4.96 -13.21 7.79
C PRO A 79 -4.25 -12.37 8.86
N ALA A 80 -3.19 -11.63 8.48
CA ALA A 80 -2.46 -10.75 9.37
C ALA A 80 -2.97 -9.30 9.37
N LEU A 81 -3.97 -8.98 8.54
CA LEU A 81 -4.43 -7.61 8.32
C LEU A 81 -5.10 -7.04 9.57
N ARG A 82 -4.65 -5.87 10.00
CA ARG A 82 -5.17 -5.16 11.18
C ARG A 82 -5.82 -3.84 10.84
N ALA A 83 -5.36 -3.20 9.77
CA ALA A 83 -5.86 -1.91 9.33
C ALA A 83 -5.97 -1.85 7.80
N ALA A 84 -7.09 -1.31 7.32
CA ALA A 84 -7.31 -1.01 5.91
C ALA A 84 -7.73 0.45 5.76
N HIS A 85 -6.94 1.25 5.06
CA HIS A 85 -7.23 2.67 4.84
C HIS A 85 -7.98 2.84 3.52
N LEU A 86 -9.31 2.93 3.61
CA LEU A 86 -10.24 2.87 2.46
C LEU A 86 -10.88 4.23 2.12
N GLY A 87 -10.49 5.30 2.82
CA GLY A 87 -11.09 6.63 2.66
C GLY A 87 -10.90 7.22 1.25
N ALA A 88 -11.67 8.25 0.93
CA ALA A 88 -11.58 8.99 -0.33
C ALA A 88 -11.66 8.07 -1.58
N ASN A 89 -12.61 7.14 -1.57
CA ASN A 89 -12.99 6.32 -2.72
C ASN A 89 -14.48 6.53 -2.99
N PRO A 90 -14.95 6.51 -4.25
CA PRO A 90 -16.36 6.66 -4.61
C PRO A 90 -17.15 5.36 -4.36
N TRP A 91 -17.19 4.88 -3.12
CA TRP A 91 -17.89 3.65 -2.75
C TRP A 91 -19.36 3.69 -3.16
N ARG A 92 -19.81 2.64 -3.84
CA ARG A 92 -21.19 2.48 -4.26
C ARG A 92 -21.92 1.58 -3.27
N CYS A 93 -22.92 2.12 -2.58
CA CYS A 93 -23.71 1.39 -1.58
C CYS A 93 -24.79 0.52 -2.24
N ASP A 94 -24.37 -0.57 -2.88
CA ASP A 94 -25.25 -1.59 -3.46
C ASP A 94 -24.83 -3.00 -3.02
N CYS A 95 -25.30 -4.04 -3.72
CA CYS A 95 -24.98 -5.43 -3.39
C CYS A 95 -23.48 -5.78 -3.53
N HIS A 96 -22.70 -5.03 -4.29
CA HIS A 96 -21.27 -5.28 -4.48
C HIS A 96 -20.43 -4.83 -3.27
N LEU A 97 -20.98 -3.99 -2.39
CA LEU A 97 -20.28 -3.53 -1.18
C LEU A 97 -20.44 -4.49 0.01
N VAL A 98 -21.31 -5.50 -0.11
CA VAL A 98 -21.60 -6.46 0.97
C VAL A 98 -20.35 -7.13 1.54
N PRO A 99 -19.36 -7.61 0.74
CA PRO A 99 -18.15 -8.21 1.29
C PRO A 99 -17.35 -7.24 2.17
N LEU A 100 -17.18 -5.99 1.72
CA LEU A 100 -16.48 -4.97 2.50
C LEU A 100 -17.25 -4.64 3.79
N ARG A 101 -18.57 -4.54 3.72
CA ARG A 101 -19.42 -4.32 4.91
C ARG A 101 -19.28 -5.48 5.91
N ALA A 102 -19.21 -6.71 5.44
CA ALA A 102 -19.04 -7.88 6.30
C ALA A 102 -17.69 -7.83 7.03
N TRP A 103 -16.61 -7.49 6.32
CA TRP A 103 -15.29 -7.34 6.92
C TRP A 103 -15.23 -6.22 7.97
N LEU A 104 -15.87 -5.07 7.71
CA LEU A 104 -15.93 -3.95 8.65
C LEU A 104 -16.78 -4.21 9.91
N ALA A 105 -17.64 -5.23 9.88
CA ALA A 105 -18.52 -5.59 10.99
C ALA A 105 -17.90 -6.64 11.94
N GLY A 106 -16.76 -7.23 11.57
CA GLY A 106 -15.94 -8.11 12.41
C GLY A 106 -14.95 -7.33 13.28
#